data_AF-A0A9W9IMX2-F1
#
_entry.id   AF-A0A9W9IMX2-F1
#
_cell.length_a   1.000
_cell.length_b   1.000
_cell.length_c   1.000
_cell.angle_alpha   90.00
_cell.angle_beta   90.00
_cell.angle_gamma   90.00
#
_symmetry.space_group_name_H-M   'P 1'
#
loop_
_entity.id
_entity.type
_entity.pdbx_description
1 polymer ?
#
loop_
_entity_poly.entity_id
_entity_poly.type
_entity_poly.pdbx_seq_one_letter_code
_entity_poly.pdbx_strand_id
1 'polypeptide(L)' 'MFLTGATPADFDTGLVSLKANTPLPICLPRAKGFDMGLVAVLETPEHVATYATHPAHLEVHKMREELCEDTLAYDMEF' A
#
# COMPACT_ATOMS: atom_id res chain seq x y z
N MET A 1 0.05 -6.78 -14.13
CA MET A 1 -0.71 -5.52 -14.22
C MET A 1 -0.14 -4.59 -13.16
N PHE A 2 0.89 -3.83 -13.49
CA PHE A 2 1.57 -2.92 -12.56
C PHE A 2 0.86 -1.57 -12.63
N LEU A 3 0.18 -1.16 -11.55
CA LEU A 3 -0.43 0.17 -11.45
C LEU A 3 0.69 1.20 -11.23
N THR A 4 1.33 1.66 -12.31
CA THR A 4 2.33 2.74 -12.30
C THR A 4 1.75 4.11 -12.65
N GLY A 5 0.43 4.29 -12.55
CA GLY A 5 -0.22 5.59 -12.79
C GLY A 5 -1.13 5.92 -11.64
N ALA A 6 -0.77 6.96 -10.87
CA ALA A 6 -1.71 7.59 -9.95
C ALA A 6 -2.94 8.04 -10.74
N THR A 7 -4.12 7.71 -10.25
CA THR A 7 -5.39 8.15 -10.82
C THR A 7 -5.72 9.55 -10.31
N PRO A 8 -6.51 10.36 -11.04
CA PRO A 8 -6.90 11.70 -10.59
C PRO A 8 -7.62 11.74 -9.23
N ALA A 9 -8.11 10.60 -8.72
CA ALA A 9 -8.76 10.50 -7.42
C ALA A 9 -7.76 10.45 -6.24
N ASP A 10 -6.48 10.17 -6.51
CA ASP A 10 -5.45 10.04 -5.46
C ASP A 10 -5.09 11.41 -4.84
N PHE A 11 -5.30 12.52 -5.57
CA PHE A 11 -5.00 13.88 -5.11
C PHE A 11 -5.80 14.32 -3.89
N ASP A 12 -7.02 13.82 -3.70
CA ASP A 12 -7.88 14.20 -2.55
C ASP A 12 -7.53 13.42 -1.26
N THR A 13 -6.71 12.38 -1.39
CA THR A 13 -6.27 11.54 -0.26
C THR A 13 -4.88 11.90 0.25
N GLY A 14 -4.24 12.94 -0.30
CA GLY A 14 -2.87 13.31 0.04
C GLY A 14 -1.85 12.23 -0.31
N LEU A 15 -2.16 11.29 -1.21
CA LEU A 15 -1.24 10.24 -1.64
C LEU A 15 -0.16 10.82 -2.55
N VAL A 16 1.08 10.81 -2.08
CA VAL A 16 2.26 11.28 -2.82
C VAL A 16 2.83 10.20 -3.73
N SER A 17 2.90 8.96 -3.22
CA SER A 17 3.38 7.83 -4.02
C SER A 17 2.91 6.49 -3.49
N LEU A 18 2.75 5.53 -4.40
CA LEU A 18 2.48 4.13 -4.07
C LEU A 18 3.53 3.25 -4.75
N LYS A 19 4.15 2.35 -3.99
CA LYS A 19 5.11 1.36 -4.48
C LYS A 19 4.68 -0.01 -3.99
N ALA A 20 4.73 -1.01 -4.87
CA ALA A 20 4.49 -2.39 -4.53
C ALA A 20 5.48 -3.29 -5.27
N ASN A 21 6.10 -4.24 -4.57
CA ASN A 21 6.98 -5.23 -5.18
C ASN A 21 7.24 -6.43 -4.26
N THR A 22 7.84 -7.47 -4.80
CA THR A 22 8.33 -8.61 -4.02
C THR A 22 9.63 -8.26 -3.28
N PRO A 23 9.90 -8.85 -2.10
CA PRO A 23 11.18 -8.71 -1.42
C PRO A 23 12.35 -9.13 -2.30
N LEU A 24 13.49 -8.44 -2.17
CA LEU A 24 14.73 -8.87 -2.81
C LEU A 24 15.15 -10.26 -2.29
N PRO A 25 15.81 -11.11 -3.09
CA PRO A 25 16.24 -12.45 -2.66
C PRO A 25 17.08 -12.46 -1.37
N ILE A 26 17.94 -11.47 -1.17
CA ILE A 26 18.77 -11.32 0.05
C ILE A 26 17.94 -10.99 1.31
N CYS A 27 16.72 -10.48 1.14
CA CYS A 27 15.80 -10.13 2.21
C CYS A 27 14.87 -11.29 2.61
N LEU A 28 14.82 -12.39 1.85
CA LEU A 28 13.91 -13.51 2.12
C LEU A 28 13.99 -14.03 3.57
N PRO A 29 15.17 -14.18 4.21
CA PRO A 29 15.23 -14.61 5.62
C PRO A 29 14.64 -13.59 6.60
N ARG A 30 14.64 -12.30 6.23
CA ARG A 30 14.08 -11.20 7.03
C ARG A 30 12.61 -10.92 6.71
N ALA A 31 12.11 -11.35 5.56
CA ALA A 31 10.74 -11.14 5.13
C ALA A 31 9.73 -11.97 5.92
N LYS A 32 10.17 -12.88 6.81
CA LYS A 32 9.31 -13.65 7.73
C LYS A 32 8.16 -14.40 7.03
N GLY A 33 8.36 -14.81 5.78
CA GLY A 33 7.35 -15.51 5.00
C GLY A 33 6.46 -14.60 4.15
N PHE A 34 6.51 -13.29 4.32
CA PHE A 34 5.84 -12.35 3.42
C PHE A 34 6.56 -12.26 2.07
N ASP A 35 5.81 -12.33 0.98
CA ASP A 35 6.29 -12.38 -0.39
C ASP A 35 6.01 -11.09 -1.19
N MET A 36 5.30 -10.13 -0.59
CA MET A 36 5.00 -8.83 -1.15
C MET A 36 5.13 -7.71 -0.10
N GLY A 37 5.61 -6.55 -0.54
CA GLY A 37 5.61 -5.31 0.24
C GLY A 37 4.92 -4.18 -0.51
N LEU A 38 4.18 -3.35 0.22
CA LEU A 38 3.53 -2.14 -0.27
C LEU A 38 3.91 -0.95 0.61
N VAL A 39 4.23 0.17 -0.01
CA VAL A 39 4.56 1.43 0.65
C VAL A 39 3.75 2.54 0.00
N ALA A 40 2.84 3.12 0.77
CA ALA A 40 2.13 4.35 0.43
C ALA A 40 2.76 5.51 1.21
N VAL A 41 3.13 6.57 0.52
CA VAL A 41 3.62 7.81 1.13
C VAL A 41 2.52 8.84 1.00
N LEU A 42 2.08 9.39 2.13
CA LEU A 42 1.06 10.43 2.21
C LEU A 42 1.69 11.75 2.67
N GLU A 43 1.04 12.87 2.35
CA GLU A 43 1.54 14.22 2.68
C GLU A 43 1.57 14.48 4.19
N THR A 44 0.56 14.02 4.92
CA THR A 44 0.45 14.19 6.37
C THR A 44 -0.23 12.98 7.02
N PRO A 45 -0.07 12.75 8.34
CA PRO A 45 -0.71 11.62 9.03
C PRO A 45 -2.23 11.65 8.99
N GLU A 46 -2.84 12.83 8.96
CA GLU A 46 -4.30 12.98 8.96
C GLU A 46 -4.93 12.37 7.71
N HIS A 47 -4.18 12.34 6.61
CA HIS A 47 -4.61 11.76 5.35
C HIS A 47 -4.73 10.22 5.38
N VAL A 48 -4.17 9.53 6.38
CA VAL A 48 -4.29 8.06 6.51
C VAL A 48 -5.75 7.64 6.60
N ALA A 49 -6.56 8.38 7.36
CA ALA A 49 -7.97 8.07 7.56
C ALA A 49 -8.81 8.24 6.27
N THR A 50 -8.54 9.28 5.50
CA THR A 50 -9.24 9.53 4.22
C THR A 50 -8.78 8.54 3.15
N TYR A 51 -7.48 8.23 3.11
CA TYR A 51 -6.93 7.21 2.22
C TYR A 51 -7.54 5.83 2.49
N ALA A 52 -7.64 5.40 3.76
CA ALA A 52 -8.19 4.10 4.14
C ALA A 52 -9.68 3.91 3.76
N THR A 53 -10.43 4.99 3.66
CA THR A 53 -11.87 4.98 3.34
C THR A 53 -12.17 5.33 1.89
N HIS A 54 -11.15 5.69 1.12
CA HIS A 54 -11.31 6.12 -0.27
C HIS A 54 -11.79 4.94 -1.15
N PRO A 55 -12.78 5.13 -2.04
CA PRO A 55 -13.34 4.05 -2.86
C PRO A 55 -12.29 3.27 -3.67
N ALA A 56 -11.29 3.96 -4.24
CA ALA A 56 -10.21 3.29 -4.97
C ALA A 56 -9.32 2.43 -4.04
N HIS A 57 -9.10 2.88 -2.80
CA HIS A 57 -8.37 2.07 -1.82
C HIS A 57 -9.18 0.85 -1.39
N LEU A 58 -10.51 0.99 -1.24
CA LEU A 58 -11.40 -0.12 -0.90
C LEU A 58 -11.43 -1.20 -1.99
N GLU A 59 -11.38 -0.82 -3.28
CA GLU A 59 -11.25 -1.79 -4.39
C GLU A 59 -9.94 -2.58 -4.31
N VAL A 60 -8.81 -1.89 -4.06
CA VAL A 60 -7.51 -2.53 -3.87
C VAL A 60 -7.49 -3.39 -2.61
N HIS A 61 -8.13 -2.94 -1.53
CA HIS A 61 -8.24 -3.68 -0.28
C HIS A 61 -8.97 -5.00 -0.49
N LYS A 62 -10.08 -4.98 -1.23
CA LYS A 62 -10.82 -6.19 -1.59
C LYS A 62 -9.98 -7.17 -2.41
N MET A 63 -9.26 -6.68 -3.43
CA MET A 63 -8.35 -7.55 -4.19
C MET A 63 -7.26 -8.16 -3.29
N ARG A 64 -6.74 -7.39 -2.33
CA ARG A 64 -5.78 -7.87 -1.34
C ARG A 64 -6.38 -8.94 -0.44
N GLU A 65 -7.62 -8.80 0.03
CA GLU A 65 -8.29 -9.84 0.83
C GLU A 65 -8.52 -11.15 0.06
N GLU A 66 -8.73 -11.08 -1.25
CA GLU A 66 -8.92 -12.26 -2.11
C GLU A 66 -7.60 -12.98 -2.43
N LEU A 67 -6.48 -12.26 -2.43
CA LEU A 67 -5.16 -12.76 -2.86
C LEU A 67 -4.20 -13.08 -1.71
N CYS A 68 -4.33 -12.39 -0.57
CA CYS A 68 -3.38 -12.47 0.54
C CYS A 68 -4.02 -13.14 1.75
N GLU A 69 -3.35 -14.17 2.28
CA GLU A 69 -3.79 -14.87 3.49
C GLU A 69 -3.48 -14.05 4.76
N ASP A 70 -2.28 -13.47 4.83
CA ASP A 70 -1.80 -12.67 5.96
C ASP A 70 -1.38 -11.26 5.52
N THR A 71 -1.50 -10.29 6.43
CA THR A 71 -1.00 -8.93 6.18
C THR A 71 -0.58 -8.26 7.48
N LEU A 72 0.51 -7.51 7.39
CA LEU A 72 1.03 -6.68 8.45
C LEU A 72 1.18 -5.25 7.92
N ALA A 73 0.52 -4.30 8.58
CA ALA A 73 0.53 -2.89 8.19
C ALA A 73 0.89 -2.02 9.40
N TYR A 74 1.67 -0.97 9.14
CA TYR A 74 2.04 0.04 10.14
C TYR A 74 2.14 1.40 9.44
N ASP A 75 1.60 2.42 10.09
CA ASP A 75 1.76 3.81 9.69
C ASP A 75 2.92 4.42 10.48
N MET A 76 3.78 5.18 9.78
CA MET A 76 5.00 5.77 10.36
C MET A 76 5.18 7.18 9.82
N GLU A 77 5.59 8.10 10.69
CA GLU A 77 6.07 9.43 10.33
C GLU A 77 7.59 9.43 10.17
N PHE A 78 8.10 10.20 9.21
CA PHE A 78 9.53 10.33 8.89
C PHE A 78 9.96 11.78 8.80
#